data_AF-A0A6B0XSI9-F1
#
_entry.id   AF-A0A6B0XSI9-F1
#
_cell.length_a   1.000
_cell.length_b   1.000
_cell.length_c   1.000
_cell.angle_alpha   90.00
_cell.angle_beta   90.00
_cell.angle_gamma   90.00
#
_symmetry.space_group_name_H-M   'P 1'
#
loop_
_entity.id
_entity.type
_entity.pdbx_description
1 polymer ?
#
loop_
_entity_poly.entity_id
_entity_poly.type
_entity_poly.pdbx_seq_one_letter_code
_entity_poly.pdbx_strand_id
1 'polypeptide(L)'
;MGRHRSGAWRHLRHRPRLGRRSGGVGAPPAARRPAALRLILSRLVLDSTVLIDALRGRRAAAQVAALRREGTEPWVCVISVDEVWRGIRPGEELAARRLFRGLRLAPLGKAQGMMAGRWRREFAERGVTLHQADCLIAAAAVGVGAALATANVRDYPMAAVEVREWPAG
;
A
#
# COMPACT_ATOMS: atom_id res chain seq x y z
N MET A 1 33.18 34.19 -45.24
CA MET A 1 34.33 33.56 -45.93
C MET A 1 34.65 32.25 -45.20
N GLY A 2 34.71 31.12 -45.91
CA GLY A 2 34.88 29.74 -45.39
C GLY A 2 33.65 28.85 -45.67
N ARG A 3 33.39 28.37 -46.91
CA ARG A 3 33.95 27.20 -47.63
C ARG A 3 33.82 25.90 -46.82
N HIS A 4 32.86 25.02 -47.15
CA HIS A 4 33.01 23.76 -47.96
C HIS A 4 33.73 22.62 -47.18
N ARG A 5 33.40 21.32 -47.19
CA ARG A 5 32.61 20.46 -48.10
C ARG A 5 32.30 19.10 -47.44
N SER A 6 31.09 18.62 -47.69
CA SER A 6 30.66 17.24 -48.04
C SER A 6 31.70 16.09 -48.05
N GLY A 7 31.39 15.01 -47.32
CA GLY A 7 30.77 13.78 -47.83
C GLY A 7 31.48 12.90 -48.89
N ALA A 8 31.34 11.58 -48.65
CA ALA A 8 31.36 10.44 -49.58
C ALA A 8 32.66 9.63 -49.71
N TRP A 9 32.58 8.37 -49.25
CA TRP A 9 33.26 7.24 -49.86
C TRP A 9 32.27 6.06 -49.94
N ARG A 10 32.02 5.60 -51.16
CA ARG A 10 31.29 4.37 -51.49
C ARG A 10 32.25 3.45 -52.27
N HIS A 11 31.84 2.18 -52.35
CA HIS A 11 32.37 1.07 -53.15
C HIS A 11 33.51 0.29 -52.45
N LEU A 12 33.56 -1.04 -52.43
CA LEU A 12 33.15 -2.04 -53.41
C LEU A 12 32.58 -3.34 -52.79
N ARG A 13 31.90 -4.10 -53.65
CA ARG A 13 31.33 -5.44 -53.46
C ARG A 13 32.44 -6.51 -53.50
N HIS A 14 32.27 -7.63 -52.78
CA HIS A 14 32.22 -9.02 -53.31
C HIS A 14 32.37 -10.07 -52.18
N ARG A 15 31.45 -11.06 -52.16
CA ARG A 15 31.46 -12.34 -51.43
C ARG A 15 32.38 -13.33 -52.20
N PRO A 16 32.99 -14.41 -51.61
CA PRO A 16 32.23 -15.53 -51.01
C PRO A 16 32.89 -16.46 -49.93
N ARG A 17 31.99 -17.15 -49.20
CA ARG A 17 31.91 -18.55 -48.69
C ARG A 17 33.05 -19.30 -47.94
N LEU A 18 32.56 -19.99 -46.89
CA LEU A 18 32.85 -21.33 -46.35
C LEU A 18 33.88 -21.50 -45.20
N GLY A 19 33.33 -21.82 -44.03
CA GLY A 19 33.67 -23.05 -43.30
C GLY A 19 34.68 -22.95 -42.16
N ARG A 20 34.20 -23.07 -40.91
CA ARG A 20 34.82 -23.94 -39.89
C ARG A 20 33.90 -24.15 -38.69
N ARG A 21 33.69 -25.43 -38.36
CA ARG A 21 33.15 -25.90 -37.09
C ARG A 21 34.19 -25.69 -35.99
N SER A 22 33.76 -25.31 -34.80
CA SER A 22 34.45 -25.61 -33.55
C SER A 22 33.41 -25.62 -32.42
N GLY A 23 33.29 -26.79 -31.77
CA GLY A 23 32.48 -26.97 -30.59
C GLY A 23 33.00 -26.14 -29.42
N GLY A 24 32.07 -25.66 -28.60
CA GLY A 24 32.34 -24.90 -27.39
C GLY A 24 31.34 -25.32 -26.31
N VAL A 25 31.84 -26.18 -25.42
CA VAL A 25 31.56 -26.31 -23.99
C VAL A 25 30.25 -25.71 -23.48
N GLY A 26 29.41 -26.58 -22.91
CA GLY A 26 28.10 -26.27 -22.36
C GLY A 26 28.07 -25.05 -21.43
N ALA A 27 27.09 -24.19 -21.67
CA ALA A 27 26.64 -23.26 -20.66
C ALA A 27 25.99 -24.08 -19.52
N PRO A 28 26.37 -23.86 -18.24
CA PRO A 28 25.63 -24.47 -17.16
C PRO A 28 24.18 -23.97 -17.24
N PRO A 29 23.17 -24.81 -16.99
CA PRO A 29 21.80 -24.33 -16.89
C PRO A 29 21.81 -23.23 -15.83
N ALA A 30 21.36 -22.04 -16.22
CA ALA A 30 21.18 -20.92 -15.32
C ALA A 30 20.45 -21.47 -14.09
N ALA A 31 21.15 -21.52 -12.96
CA ALA A 31 20.57 -21.96 -11.71
C ALA A 31 19.32 -21.10 -11.52
N ARG A 32 18.15 -21.71 -11.71
CA ARG A 32 16.89 -21.12 -11.32
C ARG A 32 17.04 -20.88 -9.84
N ARG A 33 17.34 -19.62 -9.48
CA ARG A 33 17.23 -19.15 -8.10
C ARG A 33 15.89 -19.69 -7.61
N PRO A 34 15.84 -20.42 -6.47
CA PRO A 34 14.55 -20.74 -5.90
C PRO A 34 13.84 -19.40 -5.77
N ALA A 35 12.64 -19.31 -6.35
CA ALA A 35 11.73 -18.25 -5.98
C ALA A 35 11.52 -18.45 -4.49
N ALA A 36 12.31 -17.76 -3.68
CA ALA A 36 11.86 -17.35 -2.37
C ALA A 36 10.60 -16.55 -2.71
N LEU A 37 9.46 -17.23 -2.69
CA LEU A 37 8.17 -16.62 -2.41
C LEU A 37 8.42 -15.88 -1.10
N ARG A 38 8.92 -14.65 -1.23
CA ARG A 38 8.73 -13.63 -0.22
C ARG A 38 7.22 -13.64 -0.12
N LEU A 39 6.69 -14.34 0.88
CA LEU A 39 5.30 -14.20 1.26
C LEU A 39 5.09 -12.69 1.28
N ILE A 40 4.35 -12.17 0.31
CA ILE A 40 4.11 -10.74 0.26
C ILE A 40 3.15 -10.52 1.41
N LEU A 41 3.71 -10.27 2.60
CA LEU A 41 2.94 -9.91 3.77
C LEU A 41 2.16 -8.65 3.39
N SER A 42 0.85 -8.81 3.23
CA SER A 42 -0.04 -7.71 2.93
C SER A 42 -0.24 -6.90 4.21
N ARG A 43 -0.35 -5.58 4.11
CA ARG A 43 -0.63 -4.72 5.26
C ARG A 43 -2.01 -4.13 5.12
N LEU A 44 -2.75 -4.08 6.22
CA LEU A 44 -4.10 -3.53 6.27
C LEU A 44 -4.23 -2.62 7.47
N VAL A 45 -4.48 -1.33 7.24
CA VAL A 45 -4.90 -0.39 8.30
C VAL A 45 -6.39 -0.56 8.51
N LEU A 46 -6.79 -0.77 9.76
CA LEU A 46 -8.19 -0.84 10.16
C LEU A 46 -8.67 0.55 10.59
N ASP A 47 -9.68 1.06 9.90
CA ASP A 47 -10.39 2.28 10.27
C ASP A 47 -11.20 2.08 11.58
N SER A 48 -11.59 3.18 12.23
CA SER A 48 -12.36 3.15 13.47
C SER A 48 -13.70 2.44 13.32
N THR A 49 -14.37 2.56 12.17
CA THR A 49 -15.61 1.82 11.89
C THR A 49 -15.43 0.30 12.05
N VAL A 50 -14.35 -0.25 11.49
CA VAL A 50 -13.99 -1.67 11.59
C VAL A 50 -13.55 -2.05 13.01
N LEU A 51 -12.77 -1.20 13.67
CA LEU A 51 -12.29 -1.44 15.03
C LEU A 51 -13.42 -1.43 16.06
N ILE A 52 -14.38 -0.51 15.93
CA ILE A 52 -15.58 -0.44 16.77
C ILE A 52 -16.45 -1.68 16.54
N ASP A 53 -16.60 -2.12 15.28
CA ASP A 53 -17.35 -3.33 14.97
C ASP A 53 -16.70 -4.59 15.57
N ALA A 54 -15.38 -4.70 15.48
CA ALA A 54 -14.61 -5.79 16.05
C ALA A 54 -14.64 -5.78 17.59
N LEU A 55 -14.51 -4.60 18.22
CA LEU A 55 -14.61 -4.45 19.67
C LEU A 55 -15.96 -4.91 20.21
N ARG A 56 -17.04 -4.64 19.45
CA ARG A 56 -18.41 -5.05 19.79
C ARG A 56 -18.71 -6.53 19.49
N GLY A 57 -17.70 -7.31 19.09
CA GLY A 57 -17.85 -8.74 18.81
C GLY A 57 -18.72 -9.04 17.58
N ARG A 58 -18.85 -8.09 16.65
CA ARG A 58 -19.66 -8.24 15.43
C ARG A 58 -18.84 -8.81 14.28
N ARG A 59 -19.32 -8.65 13.05
CA ARG A 59 -18.77 -9.26 11.84
C ARG A 59 -17.25 -9.07 11.72
N ALA A 60 -16.75 -7.86 11.99
CA ALA A 60 -15.33 -7.56 11.87
C ALA A 60 -14.45 -8.32 12.87
N ALA A 61 -14.98 -8.79 14.00
CA ALA A 61 -14.18 -9.49 15.02
C ALA A 61 -13.53 -10.77 14.45
N ALA A 62 -14.31 -11.58 13.72
CA ALA A 62 -13.82 -12.79 13.08
C ALA A 62 -12.83 -12.46 11.94
N GLN A 63 -13.10 -11.41 11.16
CA GLN A 63 -12.24 -11.00 10.07
C GLN A 63 -10.88 -10.52 10.59
N VAL A 64 -10.84 -9.65 11.62
CA VAL A 64 -9.60 -9.19 12.26
C VAL A 64 -8.80 -10.35 12.83
N ALA A 65 -9.46 -11.32 13.48
CA ALA A 65 -8.80 -12.50 14.02
C ALA A 65 -8.22 -13.44 12.93
N ALA A 66 -8.71 -13.37 11.69
CA ALA A 66 -8.23 -14.18 10.57
C ALA A 66 -7.01 -13.58 9.85
N LEU A 67 -6.84 -12.24 9.87
CA LEU A 67 -5.83 -11.53 9.08
C LEU A 67 -4.43 -12.15 9.15
N ARG A 68 -3.92 -12.43 10.37
CA ARG A 68 -2.57 -12.99 10.53
C ARG A 68 -2.43 -14.40 9.94
N ARG A 69 -3.47 -15.23 10.06
CA ARG A 69 -3.49 -16.59 9.46
C ARG A 69 -3.52 -16.52 7.94
N GLU A 70 -4.08 -15.45 7.39
CA GLU A 70 -4.13 -15.17 5.94
C GLU A 70 -2.90 -14.42 5.42
N GLY A 71 -1.86 -14.25 6.25
CA GLY A 71 -0.63 -13.55 5.84
C GLY A 71 -0.78 -12.03 5.72
N THR A 72 -1.84 -11.45 6.31
CA THR A 72 -2.05 -10.01 6.39
C THR A 72 -1.69 -9.48 7.78
N GLU A 73 -0.84 -8.46 7.81
CA GLU A 73 -0.45 -7.76 9.03
C GLU A 73 -1.46 -6.64 9.33
N PRO A 74 -2.15 -6.68 10.48
CA PRO A 74 -3.09 -5.64 10.86
C PRO A 74 -2.40 -4.44 11.49
N TRP A 75 -2.76 -3.24 11.01
CA TRP A 75 -2.25 -1.96 11.46
C TRP A 75 -3.40 -1.04 11.93
N VAL A 76 -3.06 -0.02 12.71
CA VAL A 76 -3.99 0.99 13.22
C VAL A 76 -3.34 2.37 13.23
N CYS A 77 -4.10 3.41 12.93
CA CYS A 77 -3.70 4.80 13.09
C CYS A 77 -4.06 5.31 14.50
N VAL A 78 -3.23 6.15 15.12
CA VAL A 78 -3.54 6.76 16.44
C VAL A 78 -4.86 7.53 16.44
N ILE A 79 -5.30 8.07 15.31
CA ILE A 79 -6.61 8.75 15.18
C ILE A 79 -7.75 7.74 15.41
N SER A 80 -7.66 6.55 14.82
CA SER A 80 -8.65 5.49 15.05
C SER A 80 -8.60 4.97 16.48
N VAL A 81 -7.42 4.96 17.13
CA VAL A 81 -7.29 4.65 18.57
C VAL A 81 -8.06 5.69 19.40
N ASP A 82 -7.86 6.99 19.14
CA ASP A 82 -8.57 8.09 19.79
C ASP A 82 -10.09 7.96 19.62
N GLU A 83 -10.57 7.73 18.40
CA GLU A 83 -12.00 7.60 18.11
C GLU A 83 -12.65 6.43 18.86
N VAL A 84 -11.96 5.29 18.94
CA VAL A 84 -12.42 4.13 19.73
C VAL A 84 -12.43 4.47 21.22
N TRP A 85 -11.40 5.15 21.74
CA TRP A 85 -11.33 5.55 23.15
C TRP A 85 -12.40 6.56 23.53
N ARG A 86 -12.66 7.53 22.65
CA ARG A 86 -13.75 8.50 22.79
C ARG A 86 -15.12 7.82 22.81
N GLY A 87 -15.28 6.74 22.04
CA GLY A 87 -16.54 6.00 21.90
C GLY A 87 -16.68 4.77 22.80
N ILE A 88 -15.74 4.54 23.73
CA ILE A 88 -15.71 3.33 24.55
C ILE A 88 -16.86 3.30 25.56
N ARG A 89 -17.44 2.13 25.79
CA ARG A 89 -18.46 1.92 26.83
C ARG A 89 -17.82 1.41 28.13
N PRO A 90 -18.45 1.67 29.29
CA PRO A 90 -18.00 1.11 30.56
C PRO A 90 -17.83 -0.41 30.48
N GLY A 91 -16.64 -0.91 30.83
CA GLY A 91 -16.30 -2.34 30.81
C GLY A 91 -15.63 -2.82 29.52
N GLU A 92 -15.56 -2.00 28.46
CA GLU A 92 -14.87 -2.36 27.21
C GLU A 92 -13.35 -2.06 27.23
N GLU A 93 -12.83 -1.39 28.26
CA GLU A 93 -11.45 -0.91 28.34
C GLU A 93 -10.42 -2.04 28.19
N LEU A 94 -10.66 -3.17 28.87
CA LEU A 94 -9.76 -4.31 28.79
C LEU A 94 -9.79 -4.97 27.41
N ALA A 95 -10.98 -5.10 26.81
CA ALA A 95 -11.17 -5.69 25.49
C ALA A 95 -10.47 -4.86 24.42
N ALA A 96 -10.64 -3.55 24.45
CA ALA A 96 -9.99 -2.66 23.50
C ALA A 96 -8.47 -2.57 23.68
N ARG A 97 -7.96 -2.57 24.92
CA ARG A 97 -6.50 -2.73 25.16
C ARG A 97 -5.97 -4.05 24.61
N ARG A 98 -6.74 -5.13 24.67
CA ARG A 98 -6.36 -6.42 24.04
C ARG A 98 -6.37 -6.31 22.52
N LEU A 99 -7.41 -5.70 21.93
CA LEU A 99 -7.50 -5.44 20.50
C LEU A 99 -6.27 -4.69 20.01
N PHE A 100 -5.97 -3.51 20.57
CA PHE A 100 -4.85 -2.68 20.13
C PHE A 100 -3.47 -3.33 20.32
N ARG A 101 -3.28 -4.18 21.34
CA ARG A 101 -2.05 -4.97 21.48
C ARG A 101 -1.82 -5.94 20.32
N GLY A 102 -2.87 -6.35 19.62
CA GLY A 102 -2.79 -7.21 18.45
C GLY A 102 -2.45 -6.47 17.14
N LEU A 103 -2.50 -5.14 17.13
CA LEU A 103 -2.33 -4.30 15.95
C LEU A 103 -0.97 -3.58 15.97
N ARG A 104 -0.42 -3.31 14.79
CA ARG A 104 0.78 -2.46 14.66
C ARG A 104 0.38 -1.01 14.48
N LEU A 105 1.16 -0.09 15.05
CA LEU A 105 0.88 1.33 14.91
C LEU A 105 1.42 1.89 13.60
N ALA A 106 0.56 2.47 12.77
CA ALA A 106 0.93 3.24 11.59
C ALA A 106 1.38 4.65 12.02
N PRO A 107 2.64 5.06 11.79
CA PRO A 107 3.13 6.34 12.27
C PRO A 107 2.46 7.54 11.60
N LEU A 108 2.15 8.56 12.40
CA LEU A 108 1.80 9.89 11.92
C LEU A 108 2.94 10.86 12.22
N GLY A 109 3.55 11.40 11.17
CA GLY A 109 4.55 12.46 11.27
C GLY A 109 4.26 13.59 10.29
N LYS A 110 5.25 14.47 10.12
CA LYS A 110 5.15 15.64 9.22
C LYS A 110 4.75 15.25 7.79
N ALA A 111 5.29 14.15 7.26
CA ALA A 111 5.00 13.70 5.90
C ALA A 111 3.51 13.34 5.71
N GLN A 112 2.93 12.59 6.65
CA GLN A 112 1.53 12.21 6.65
C GLN A 112 0.63 13.43 6.84
N GLY A 113 0.98 14.35 7.75
CA GLY A 113 0.25 15.60 7.95
C GLY A 113 0.21 16.47 6.69
N MET A 114 1.34 16.63 6.00
CA MET A 114 1.39 17.37 4.72
C MET A 114 0.57 16.68 3.64
N MET A 115 0.60 15.35 3.56
CA MET A 115 -0.19 14.58 2.60
C MET A 115 -1.69 14.74 2.84
N ALA A 116 -2.14 14.55 4.09
CA ALA A 116 -3.52 14.75 4.49
C ALA A 116 -4.00 16.18 4.20
N GLY A 117 -3.19 17.19 4.54
CA GLY A 117 -3.51 18.59 4.27
C GLY A 117 -3.63 18.92 2.79
N ARG A 118 -2.76 18.35 1.94
CA ARG A 118 -2.86 18.50 0.47
C ARG A 118 -4.15 17.91 -0.06
N TRP A 119 -4.52 16.70 0.33
CA TRP A 119 -5.79 16.11 -0.10
C TRP A 119 -6.98 16.96 0.31
N ARG A 120 -7.03 17.43 1.57
CA ARG A 120 -8.12 18.31 2.02
C ARG A 120 -8.23 19.57 1.15
N ARG A 121 -7.10 20.19 0.81
CA ARG A 121 -7.06 21.36 -0.07
C ARG A 121 -7.55 21.03 -1.49
N GLU A 122 -6.99 20.00 -2.12
CA GLU A 122 -7.33 19.59 -3.49
C GLU A 122 -8.79 19.17 -3.65
N PHE A 123 -9.37 18.51 -2.64
CA PHE A 123 -10.80 18.17 -2.64
C PHE A 123 -11.69 19.39 -2.36
N ALA A 124 -11.29 20.28 -1.44
CA ALA A 124 -12.04 21.51 -1.17
C ALA A 124 -12.09 22.44 -2.40
N GLU A 125 -11.00 22.53 -3.16
CA GLU A 125 -10.94 23.27 -4.45
C GLU A 125 -11.92 22.70 -5.50
N ARG A 126 -12.37 21.45 -5.34
CA ARG A 126 -13.38 20.78 -6.17
C ARG A 126 -14.77 20.74 -5.53
N GLY A 127 -14.98 21.46 -4.42
CA GLY A 127 -16.25 21.51 -3.70
C GLY A 127 -16.55 20.28 -2.82
N VAL A 128 -15.56 19.43 -2.55
CA VAL A 128 -15.71 18.24 -1.69
C VAL A 128 -14.97 18.47 -0.38
N THR A 129 -15.69 18.46 0.74
CA THR A 129 -15.10 18.59 2.08
C THR A 129 -14.72 17.23 2.63
N LEU A 130 -13.43 17.02 2.89
CA LEU A 130 -12.94 15.82 3.57
C LEU A 130 -12.67 16.10 5.06
N HIS A 131 -13.02 15.14 5.92
CA HIS A 131 -12.69 15.20 7.34
C HIS A 131 -11.18 15.00 7.55
N GLN A 132 -10.66 15.71 8.55
CA GLN A 132 -9.25 15.65 8.90
C GLN A 132 -8.83 14.26 9.39
N ALA A 133 -9.68 13.60 10.17
CA ALA A 133 -9.42 12.28 10.70
C ALA A 133 -9.19 11.26 9.58
N ASP A 134 -10.15 11.14 8.64
CA ASP A 134 -10.07 10.23 7.50
C ASP A 134 -8.82 10.49 6.64
N CYS A 135 -8.50 11.76 6.39
CA CYS A 135 -7.30 12.11 5.63
C CYS A 135 -6.00 11.69 6.35
N LEU A 136 -5.94 11.79 7.67
CA LEU A 136 -4.79 11.36 8.45
C LEU A 136 -4.69 9.84 8.53
N ILE A 137 -5.80 9.12 8.70
CA ILE A 137 -5.86 7.66 8.68
C ILE A 137 -5.38 7.14 7.32
N ALA A 138 -5.90 7.72 6.22
CA ALA A 138 -5.46 7.44 4.86
C ALA A 138 -3.96 7.69 4.66
N ALA A 139 -3.45 8.82 5.14
CA ALA A 139 -2.04 9.17 5.00
C ALA A 139 -1.14 8.20 5.79
N ALA A 140 -1.60 7.73 6.96
CA ALA A 140 -0.92 6.69 7.72
C ALA A 140 -0.86 5.36 6.96
N ALA A 141 -1.98 4.95 6.34
CA ALA A 141 -2.06 3.73 5.51
C ALA A 141 -1.10 3.79 4.32
N VAL A 142 -1.11 4.90 3.56
CA VAL A 142 -0.15 5.14 2.48
C VAL A 142 1.29 5.12 2.99
N GLY A 143 1.55 5.75 4.15
CA GLY A 143 2.87 5.82 4.76
C GLY A 143 3.49 4.47 5.11
N VAL A 144 2.68 3.44 5.38
CA VAL A 144 3.14 2.08 5.65
C VAL A 144 2.94 1.13 4.46
N GLY A 145 2.47 1.63 3.31
CA GLY A 145 2.17 0.82 2.13
C GLY A 145 1.08 -0.22 2.40
N ALA A 146 0.02 0.18 3.10
CA ALA A 146 -1.12 -0.67 3.44
C ALA A 146 -2.38 -0.27 2.67
N ALA A 147 -3.23 -1.26 2.42
CA ALA A 147 -4.65 -0.99 2.14
C ALA A 147 -5.36 -0.50 3.41
N LEU A 148 -6.55 0.08 3.26
CA LEU A 148 -7.38 0.59 4.35
C LEU A 148 -8.72 -0.16 4.36
N ALA A 149 -9.06 -0.80 5.48
CA ALA A 149 -10.37 -1.43 5.69
C ALA A 149 -11.32 -0.46 6.40
N THR A 150 -12.52 -0.24 5.84
CA THR A 150 -13.54 0.66 6.40
C THR A 150 -14.95 0.21 6.01
N ALA A 151 -15.95 0.60 6.82
CA ALA A 151 -17.35 0.50 6.44
C ALA A 151 -17.83 1.69 5.57
N ASN A 152 -17.07 2.78 5.49
CA ASN A 152 -17.46 4.01 4.80
C ASN A 152 -16.50 4.33 3.63
N VAL A 153 -16.58 3.57 2.54
CA VAL A 153 -15.67 3.72 1.38
C VAL A 153 -15.65 5.15 0.82
N ARG A 154 -16.79 5.85 0.87
CA ARG A 154 -16.94 7.22 0.36
C ARG A 154 -16.07 8.26 1.08
N ASP A 155 -15.65 7.98 2.32
CA ASP A 155 -14.85 8.91 3.13
C ASP A 155 -13.38 8.94 2.64
N TYR A 156 -13.01 7.99 1.77
CA TYR A 156 -11.64 7.79 1.26
C TYR A 156 -11.54 7.91 -0.27
N PRO A 157 -11.92 9.04 -0.89
CA PRO A 157 -11.90 9.19 -2.35
C PRO A 157 -10.48 9.39 -2.95
N MET A 158 -9.43 9.34 -2.13
CA MET A 158 -8.06 9.59 -2.56
C MET A 158 -7.51 8.41 -3.38
N ALA A 159 -7.13 8.66 -4.64
CA ALA A 159 -6.62 7.62 -5.55
C ALA A 159 -5.36 6.88 -5.06
N ALA A 160 -4.61 7.47 -4.14
CA ALA A 160 -3.43 6.84 -3.54
C ALA A 160 -3.77 5.78 -2.48
N VAL A 161 -5.03 5.63 -2.09
CA VAL A 161 -5.49 4.74 -1.03
C VAL A 161 -6.19 3.53 -1.65
N GLU A 162 -5.66 2.33 -1.43
CA GLU A 162 -6.39 1.09 -1.71
C GLU A 162 -7.41 0.86 -0.59
N VAL A 163 -8.70 1.01 -0.89
CA VAL A 163 -9.78 0.83 0.09
C VAL A 163 -10.38 -0.58 -0.05
N ARG A 164 -10.57 -1.26 1.08
CA ARG A 164 -11.28 -2.53 1.21
C ARG A 164 -12.56 -2.32 2.01
N GLU A 165 -13.69 -2.55 1.37
CA GLU A 165 -14.99 -2.41 2.02
C GLU A 165 -15.23 -3.55 3.03
N TRP A 166 -15.39 -3.19 4.29
CA TRP A 166 -15.73 -4.09 5.39
C TRP A 166 -17.03 -3.57 6.01
N PRO A 167 -18.20 -4.06 5.56
CA PRO A 167 -19.49 -3.55 6.02
C PRO A 167 -19.64 -3.69 7.54
N ALA A 168 -20.22 -2.67 8.17
CA ALA A 168 -20.58 -2.73 9.57
C ALA A 168 -21.60 -3.86 9.81
N GLY A 169 -21.45 -4.56 10.93
CA GLY A 169 -22.37 -5.61 11.39
C GLY A 169 -23.39 -5.13 12.42
#